data_AF-A0A812ICY1-F1
#
_entry.id   AF-A0A812ICY1-F1
#
_cell.length_a   1.000
_cell.length_b   1.000
_cell.length_c   1.000
_cell.angle_alpha   90.00
_cell.angle_beta   90.00
_cell.angle_gamma   90.00
#
_symmetry.space_group_name_H-M   'P 1'
#
loop_
_entity.id
_entity.type
_entity.pdbx_description
1 polymer ?
#
loop_
_entity_poly.entity_id
_entity_poly.type
_entity_poly.pdbx_seq_one_letter_code
_entity_poly.pdbx_strand_id
1 'polypeptide(L)'
;MLWWKLGCSACLAPSVDTKDESVLSWPSAEGPDASRGMPESEMAHALKDMQKRYPLLALPSHGLYAIVQDCLFYRGYLPGLNLWVQECETAVCEGDEEKAKDILERLEHEVELEAPFASFRRSFGTSALRHFGFTAQTTTLAAAFNLFKKPGKETLSEAEALPSSSAATASAAYPSQIRTMLEYLGFPKEDDDVEKLLKAVDTDGDRQMSLVEFHQYVARMGGSLRLFEIRRKQMEAKHGHRMGAESEDPEQLRLNLLEAGIRDDAQASDAASGCDFAPDLWQPLQGVLVRHIRAMAKRNHDDALPKLQRRIAKLGSDIKETDLWMTLAWIREMAPIIVHIDLQKMLRFLESDTHYRNQFETATSGGLLKPAVREKWERDLFGGYYDKAQGFHRCKYGVLNAMNDHRGVIRCVQYGDSYLVLRDVRLRCTFSPEDSANLKAERTPGKGFWGGARGCSEWQV
;
A
#
# COMPACT_ATOMS: atom_id res chain seq x y z
N MET A 1 -27.73 -37.11 33.39
CA MET A 1 -27.69 -38.45 34.04
C MET A 1 -27.45 -39.50 32.96
N LEU A 2 -26.50 -40.40 33.20
CA LEU A 2 -26.08 -41.59 32.42
C LEU A 2 -25.54 -41.34 30.99
N TRP A 3 -24.22 -41.41 30.75
CA TRP A 3 -23.33 -42.60 30.57
C TRP A 3 -23.57 -43.40 29.27
N TRP A 4 -22.60 -43.32 28.35
CA TRP A 4 -21.91 -44.51 27.84
C TRP A 4 -20.45 -44.17 27.51
N LYS A 5 -19.59 -45.16 27.74
CA LYS A 5 -18.13 -45.18 27.83
C LYS A 5 -17.65 -46.34 26.95
N LEU A 6 -16.53 -46.21 26.22
CA LEU A 6 -15.59 -47.24 25.72
C LEU A 6 -14.64 -46.49 24.76
N GLY A 7 -13.29 -46.53 24.79
CA GLY A 7 -12.32 -47.28 25.59
C GLY A 7 -11.17 -47.78 24.68
N CYS A 8 -9.96 -47.22 24.82
CA CYS A 8 -8.61 -47.79 24.56
C CYS A 8 -7.58 -46.71 24.96
N SER A 9 -6.78 -46.79 26.04
CA SER A 9 -5.61 -47.66 26.35
C SER A 9 -4.58 -47.69 25.21
N ALA A 10 -3.27 -47.49 25.38
CA ALA A 10 -2.40 -47.13 26.51
C ALA A 10 -1.04 -46.75 25.90
N CYS A 11 -0.22 -45.95 26.59
CA CYS A 11 1.25 -46.09 26.66
C CYS A 11 1.82 -45.07 27.66
N LEU A 12 2.45 -45.60 28.70
CA LEU A 12 3.11 -44.91 29.81
C LEU A 12 4.63 -44.82 29.56
N ALA A 13 5.18 -43.60 29.72
CA ALA A 13 6.43 -43.22 30.42
C ALA A 13 7.80 -43.83 29.96
N PRO A 14 8.98 -43.24 30.33
CA PRO A 14 9.27 -42.58 31.60
C PRO A 14 10.00 -41.22 31.59
N SER A 15 9.88 -40.57 32.74
CA SER A 15 10.68 -39.48 33.29
C SER A 15 12.16 -39.82 33.40
N VAL A 16 13.03 -38.82 33.16
CA VAL A 16 14.43 -38.84 33.62
C VAL A 16 14.72 -37.55 34.37
N ASP A 17 15.33 -37.76 35.53
CA ASP A 17 15.73 -36.82 36.57
C ASP A 17 16.79 -35.81 36.14
N THR A 18 16.72 -34.68 36.83
CA THR A 18 17.73 -33.63 36.97
C THR A 18 19.04 -34.13 37.60
N LYS A 19 20.19 -33.68 37.08
CA LYS A 19 21.41 -33.40 37.86
C LYS A 19 22.49 -32.66 37.07
N ASP A 20 23.08 -31.68 37.74
CA ASP A 20 24.44 -31.15 37.63
C ASP A 20 25.00 -30.73 36.26
N GLU A 21 25.11 -29.41 36.06
CA GLU A 21 26.26 -28.84 35.36
C GLU A 21 26.87 -27.68 36.16
N SER A 22 28.04 -27.97 36.71
CA SER A 22 29.00 -27.01 37.23
C SER A 22 29.96 -26.58 36.13
N VAL A 23 30.10 -25.27 35.95
CA VAL A 23 31.32 -24.51 35.62
C VAL A 23 32.13 -24.93 34.38
N LEU A 24 32.06 -24.10 33.32
CA LEU A 24 33.22 -23.73 32.50
C LEU A 24 33.06 -22.29 32.00
N SER A 25 33.73 -21.36 32.70
CA SER A 25 33.94 -19.98 32.27
C SER A 25 34.99 -19.92 31.15
N TRP A 26 34.64 -19.30 30.02
CA TRP A 26 35.59 -18.90 28.99
C TRP A 26 35.87 -17.39 29.08
N PRO A 27 37.11 -16.95 28.78
CA PRO A 27 37.52 -15.55 28.94
C PRO A 27 36.86 -14.65 27.90
N SER A 28 36.43 -13.48 28.35
CA SER A 28 35.95 -12.38 27.52
C SER A 28 37.04 -11.96 26.52
N ALA A 29 36.80 -12.18 25.23
CA ALA A 29 37.49 -11.47 24.17
C ALA A 29 36.79 -10.12 23.97
N GLU A 30 37.47 -9.04 24.34
CA GLU A 30 37.05 -7.68 24.02
C GLU A 30 37.15 -7.48 22.50
N GLY A 31 36.04 -7.70 21.79
CA GLY A 31 35.87 -7.27 20.41
C GLY A 31 35.63 -5.76 20.36
N PRO A 32 36.10 -5.05 19.31
CA PRO A 32 35.87 -3.62 19.17
C PRO A 32 34.37 -3.32 19.10
N ASP A 33 33.98 -2.32 19.88
CA ASP A 33 32.62 -1.79 20.03
C ASP A 33 32.00 -1.42 18.66
N ALA A 34 31.17 -2.30 18.11
CA ALA A 34 30.43 -2.12 16.86
C ALA A 34 29.32 -1.06 16.94
N SER A 35 29.20 -0.32 18.05
CA SER A 35 28.20 0.74 18.23
C SER A 35 28.70 2.15 17.91
N ARG A 36 29.98 2.32 17.54
CA ARG A 36 30.50 3.59 17.01
C ARG A 36 30.51 3.57 15.49
N GLY A 37 29.45 4.14 14.90
CA GLY A 37 29.44 4.48 13.48
C GLY A 37 30.69 5.29 13.12
N MET A 38 31.30 4.95 11.99
CA MET A 38 32.45 5.65 11.44
C MET A 38 32.11 7.15 11.31
N PRO A 39 32.99 8.07 11.72
CA PRO A 39 32.76 9.49 11.49
C PRO A 39 32.49 9.74 10.01
N GLU A 40 31.45 10.50 9.68
CA GLU A 40 30.97 10.73 8.30
C GLU A 40 32.05 11.27 7.34
N SER A 41 33.16 11.82 7.87
CA SER A 41 34.34 12.21 7.11
C SER A 41 35.20 11.05 6.60
N GLU A 42 35.15 9.89 7.26
CA GLU A 42 35.96 8.71 6.91
C GLU A 42 35.38 7.93 5.72
N MET A 43 34.05 7.85 5.59
CA MET A 43 33.39 7.22 4.43
C MET A 43 33.68 7.96 3.11
N ALA A 44 33.62 9.29 3.13
CA ALA A 44 34.00 10.11 1.98
C ALA A 44 35.50 9.94 1.61
N HIS A 45 36.35 9.66 2.60
CA HIS A 45 37.74 9.31 2.38
C HIS A 45 37.90 7.90 1.81
N ALA A 46 37.16 6.90 2.32
CA ALA A 46 37.18 5.52 1.84
C ALA A 46 36.74 5.40 0.36
N LEU A 47 35.65 6.08 -0.03
CA LEU A 47 35.17 6.11 -1.42
C LEU A 47 36.19 6.79 -2.36
N LYS A 48 36.84 7.86 -1.92
CA LYS A 48 37.94 8.50 -2.68
C LYS A 48 39.17 7.60 -2.78
N ASP A 49 39.48 6.85 -1.73
CA ASP A 49 40.58 5.88 -1.73
C ASP A 49 40.30 4.71 -2.68
N MET A 50 39.03 4.26 -2.76
CA MET A 50 38.56 3.28 -3.76
C MET A 50 38.71 3.81 -5.19
N GLN A 51 38.26 5.04 -5.45
CA GLN A 51 38.44 5.70 -6.76
C GLN A 51 39.92 5.86 -7.13
N LYS A 52 40.79 6.07 -6.14
CA LYS A 52 42.24 6.16 -6.34
C LYS A 52 42.89 4.82 -6.66
N ARG A 53 42.40 3.72 -6.06
CA ARG A 53 42.88 2.35 -6.31
C ARG A 53 42.36 1.77 -7.62
N TYR A 54 41.16 2.20 -8.05
CA TYR A 54 40.52 1.73 -9.27
C TYR A 54 40.13 2.91 -10.18
N PRO A 55 41.04 3.38 -11.07
CA PRO A 55 40.84 4.59 -11.85
C PRO A 55 39.59 4.61 -12.75
N LEU A 56 39.07 3.44 -13.11
CA LEU A 56 37.82 3.29 -13.87
C LEU A 56 36.59 3.79 -13.09
N LEU A 57 36.60 3.65 -11.75
CA LEU A 57 35.53 4.13 -10.86
C LEU A 57 35.54 5.66 -10.68
N ALA A 58 36.64 6.31 -11.07
CA ALA A 58 36.80 7.76 -11.01
C ALA A 58 36.39 8.46 -12.32
N LEU A 59 36.00 7.71 -13.36
CA LEU A 59 35.56 8.29 -14.62
C LEU A 59 34.18 8.94 -14.44
N PRO A 60 33.94 10.15 -14.99
CA PRO A 60 32.64 10.82 -14.91
C PRO A 60 31.47 10.03 -15.50
N SER A 61 31.76 9.05 -16.37
CA SER A 61 30.78 8.15 -16.97
C SER A 61 30.39 6.97 -16.07
N HIS A 62 31.06 6.77 -14.93
CA HIS A 62 30.84 5.64 -14.04
C HIS A 62 29.84 6.00 -12.92
N GLY A 63 28.86 5.14 -12.65
CA GLY A 63 27.77 5.41 -11.68
C GLY A 63 28.26 5.80 -10.29
N LEU A 64 29.28 5.10 -9.77
CA LEU A 64 29.96 5.43 -8.50
C LEU A 64 30.55 6.86 -8.44
N TYR A 65 30.98 7.44 -9.56
CA TYR A 65 31.46 8.83 -9.57
C TYR A 65 30.32 9.82 -9.30
N ALA A 66 29.14 9.59 -9.90
CA ALA A 66 27.93 10.38 -9.64
C ALA A 66 27.47 10.21 -8.19
N ILE A 67 27.46 8.98 -7.68
CA ILE A 67 27.09 8.67 -6.28
C ILE A 67 28.02 9.38 -5.29
N VAL A 68 29.33 9.42 -5.53
CA VAL A 68 30.27 10.16 -4.65
C VAL A 68 30.01 11.67 -4.67
N GLN A 69 29.69 12.25 -5.83
CA GLN A 69 29.34 13.67 -5.91
C GLN A 69 28.00 13.98 -5.22
N ASP A 70 27.03 13.09 -5.38
CA ASP A 70 25.70 13.23 -4.78
C ASP A 70 25.75 12.98 -3.27
N CYS A 71 26.47 11.98 -2.76
CA CYS A 71 26.68 11.77 -1.33
C CYS A 71 27.41 12.95 -0.65
N LEU A 72 28.37 13.59 -1.33
CA LEU A 72 29.01 14.81 -0.85
C LEU A 72 28.05 16.01 -0.82
N PHE A 73 27.06 16.03 -1.71
CA PHE A 73 26.02 17.06 -1.80
C PHE A 73 24.88 16.83 -0.78
N TYR A 74 24.50 15.58 -0.51
CA TYR A 74 23.41 15.17 0.40
C TYR A 74 23.91 14.81 1.81
N ARG A 75 24.71 15.69 2.42
CA ARG A 75 25.14 15.59 3.83
C ARG A 75 23.94 15.44 4.78
N GLY A 76 23.60 14.20 5.15
CA GLY A 76 22.82 13.88 6.35
C GLY A 76 21.47 13.16 6.20
N TYR A 77 21.08 12.65 5.02
CA TYR A 77 19.66 12.26 4.81
C TYR A 77 19.29 10.78 4.66
N LEU A 78 20.22 9.82 4.56
CA LEU A 78 19.85 8.41 4.31
C LEU A 78 20.61 7.40 5.20
N PRO A 79 20.11 7.09 6.41
CA PRO A 79 20.74 6.14 7.34
C PRO A 79 20.80 4.69 6.81
N GLY A 80 19.88 4.30 5.92
CA GLY A 80 19.78 2.94 5.39
C GLY A 80 20.84 2.61 4.33
N LEU A 81 21.24 3.58 3.51
CA LEU A 81 22.27 3.41 2.49
C LEU A 81 23.64 3.12 3.11
N ASN A 82 23.93 3.69 4.28
CA ASN A 82 25.19 3.44 4.99
C ASN A 82 25.38 1.95 5.34
N LEU A 83 24.31 1.23 5.66
CA LEU A 83 24.41 -0.19 6.01
C LEU A 83 24.78 -1.03 4.78
N TRP A 84 24.14 -0.78 3.63
CA TRP A 84 24.43 -1.50 2.39
C TRP A 84 25.79 -1.12 1.81
N VAL A 85 26.23 0.13 1.96
CA VAL A 85 27.59 0.53 1.60
C VAL A 85 28.62 -0.21 2.47
N GLN A 86 28.39 -0.31 3.78
CA GLN A 86 29.27 -1.08 4.69
C GLN A 86 29.27 -2.58 4.36
N GLU A 87 28.12 -3.16 4.04
CA GLU A 87 28.03 -4.57 3.61
C GLU A 87 28.76 -4.82 2.29
N CYS A 88 28.66 -3.88 1.34
CA CYS A 88 29.40 -3.94 0.08
C CYS A 88 30.92 -3.84 0.31
N GLU A 89 31.38 -2.90 1.14
CA GLU A 89 32.79 -2.74 1.51
C GLU A 89 33.33 -4.00 2.18
N THR A 90 32.53 -4.61 3.06
CA THR A 90 32.89 -5.87 3.73
C THR A 90 33.05 -7.00 2.72
N ALA A 91 32.09 -7.16 1.80
CA ALA A 91 32.16 -8.16 0.74
C ALA A 91 33.40 -7.98 -0.17
N VAL A 92 33.72 -6.73 -0.53
CA VAL A 92 34.94 -6.42 -1.29
C VAL A 92 36.21 -6.74 -0.50
N CYS A 93 36.26 -6.43 0.80
CA CYS A 93 37.40 -6.75 1.66
C CYS A 93 37.61 -8.26 1.83
N GLU A 94 36.52 -9.04 1.86
CA GLU A 94 36.53 -10.49 1.99
C GLU A 94 36.84 -11.20 0.65
N GLY A 95 36.88 -10.48 -0.47
CA GLY A 95 37.08 -11.04 -1.80
C GLY A 95 35.84 -11.73 -2.38
N ASP A 96 34.65 -11.43 -1.83
CA ASP A 96 33.36 -11.97 -2.28
C ASP A 96 32.77 -11.07 -3.37
N GLU A 97 33.25 -11.25 -4.60
CA GLU A 97 32.89 -10.42 -5.76
C GLU A 97 31.40 -10.54 -6.17
N GLU A 98 30.78 -11.72 -6.02
CA GLU A 98 29.35 -11.91 -6.35
C GLU A 98 28.45 -11.16 -5.36
N LYS A 99 28.75 -11.25 -4.07
CA LYS A 99 27.99 -10.54 -3.04
C LYS A 99 28.15 -9.03 -3.15
N ALA A 100 29.36 -8.54 -3.43
CA ALA A 100 29.59 -7.11 -3.66
C ALA A 100 28.78 -6.60 -4.87
N LYS A 101 28.69 -7.40 -5.94
CA LYS A 101 27.91 -7.06 -7.14
C LYS A 101 26.40 -7.03 -6.88
N ASP A 102 25.84 -8.02 -6.18
CA ASP A 102 24.41 -8.04 -5.80
C ASP A 102 24.05 -6.84 -4.91
N ILE A 103 24.93 -6.45 -3.97
CA ILE A 103 24.69 -5.27 -3.12
C ILE A 103 24.77 -3.98 -3.93
N LEU A 104 25.71 -3.87 -4.88
CA LEU A 104 25.81 -2.71 -5.79
C LEU A 104 24.58 -2.56 -6.69
N GLU A 105 24.10 -3.66 -7.30
CA GLU A 105 22.89 -3.62 -8.14
C GLU A 105 21.65 -3.17 -7.33
N ARG A 106 21.57 -3.55 -6.04
CA ARG A 106 20.51 -3.09 -5.13
C ARG A 106 20.64 -1.61 -4.77
N LEU A 107 21.87 -1.14 -4.51
CA LEU A 107 22.15 0.26 -4.23
C LEU A 107 21.79 1.15 -5.44
N GLU A 108 22.14 0.72 -6.66
CA GLU A 108 21.78 1.41 -7.89
C GLU A 108 20.27 1.51 -8.07
N HIS A 109 19.55 0.40 -7.87
CA HIS A 109 18.09 0.37 -7.97
C HIS A 109 17.39 1.33 -6.99
N GLU A 110 17.84 1.38 -5.74
CA GLU A 110 17.25 2.24 -4.70
C GLU A 110 17.57 3.72 -4.92
N VAL A 111 18.75 4.04 -5.45
CA VAL A 111 19.10 5.41 -5.87
C VAL A 111 18.24 5.86 -7.06
N GLU A 112 17.98 4.99 -8.03
CA GLU A 112 17.10 5.28 -9.17
C GLU A 112 15.64 5.54 -8.75
N LEU A 113 15.16 4.85 -7.72
CA LEU A 113 13.80 5.03 -7.18
C LEU A 113 13.64 6.37 -6.42
N GLU A 114 14.71 6.88 -5.80
CA GLU A 114 14.69 8.13 -5.01
C GLU A 114 15.05 9.39 -5.83
N ALA A 115 15.74 9.25 -6.96
CA ALA A 115 16.08 10.35 -7.88
C ALA A 115 14.90 11.28 -8.29
N PRO A 116 13.64 10.80 -8.46
CA PRO A 116 12.49 11.66 -8.76
C PRO A 116 12.14 12.65 -7.64
N PHE A 117 12.39 12.29 -6.37
CA PHE A 117 12.08 13.14 -5.21
C PHE A 117 13.13 14.25 -4.99
N ALA A 118 14.36 14.00 -5.39
CA ALA A 118 15.45 14.97 -5.36
C ALA A 118 15.29 16.09 -6.40
N SER A 119 14.83 15.75 -7.61
CA SER A 119 14.57 16.72 -8.70
C SER A 119 13.38 17.64 -8.37
N PHE A 120 12.33 17.10 -7.75
CA PHE A 120 11.14 17.85 -7.30
C PHE A 120 11.47 19.01 -6.34
N ARG A 121 12.52 18.91 -5.52
CA ARG A 121 12.92 19.96 -4.56
C ARG A 121 13.76 21.09 -5.16
N ARG A 122 14.38 20.89 -6.33
CA ARG A 122 15.16 21.94 -7.01
C ARG A 122 14.31 22.98 -7.73
N SER A 123 13.08 22.64 -8.13
CA SER A 123 12.36 23.42 -9.16
C SER A 123 11.42 24.51 -8.66
N PHE A 124 11.06 24.59 -7.37
CA PHE A 124 10.04 25.55 -6.91
C PHE A 124 10.56 26.61 -5.93
N GLY A 125 11.04 27.73 -6.48
CA GLY A 125 11.25 28.99 -5.76
C GLY A 125 9.94 29.61 -5.27
N THR A 126 9.89 30.00 -4.00
CA THR A 126 8.68 30.23 -3.17
C THR A 126 7.87 31.51 -3.42
N SER A 127 8.00 32.22 -4.54
CA SER A 127 7.40 33.57 -4.68
C SER A 127 6.22 33.74 -5.65
N ALA A 128 5.89 32.80 -6.53
CA ALA A 128 4.94 33.08 -7.63
C ALA A 128 3.48 32.58 -7.45
N LEU A 129 3.14 31.80 -6.43
CA LEU A 129 1.80 31.13 -6.34
C LEU A 129 0.82 31.72 -5.31
N ARG A 130 1.04 32.96 -4.81
CA ARG A 130 0.20 33.54 -3.74
C ARG A 130 -1.13 34.18 -4.17
N HIS A 131 -1.53 34.19 -5.45
CA HIS A 131 -2.65 35.04 -5.90
C HIS A 131 -3.96 34.37 -6.31
N PHE A 132 -4.07 33.04 -6.31
CA PHE A 132 -5.34 32.38 -6.64
C PHE A 132 -5.65 31.32 -5.60
N GLY A 133 -6.64 31.57 -4.74
CA GLY A 133 -7.08 30.71 -3.64
C GLY A 133 -7.68 29.36 -4.08
N PHE A 134 -6.86 28.50 -4.66
CA PHE A 134 -7.19 27.17 -5.19
C PHE A 134 -6.26 26.12 -4.56
N THR A 135 -6.57 25.59 -3.38
CA THR A 135 -5.59 24.74 -2.65
C THR A 135 -6.02 23.30 -2.39
N ALA A 136 -7.30 23.00 -2.15
CA ALA A 136 -7.71 21.61 -1.89
C ALA A 136 -7.93 20.80 -3.18
N GLN A 137 -8.70 21.35 -4.13
CA GLN A 137 -9.11 20.64 -5.35
C GLN A 137 -7.95 20.42 -6.33
N THR A 138 -7.01 21.35 -6.39
CA THR A 138 -5.79 21.28 -7.20
C THR A 138 -4.86 20.14 -6.76
N THR A 139 -4.85 19.82 -5.46
CA THR A 139 -3.96 18.79 -4.92
C THR A 139 -4.48 17.37 -5.21
N THR A 140 -5.79 17.14 -5.10
CA THR A 140 -6.42 15.87 -5.51
C THR A 140 -6.22 15.59 -7.00
N LEU A 141 -6.31 16.63 -7.82
CA LEU A 141 -6.12 16.51 -9.27
C LEU A 141 -4.66 16.24 -9.65
N ALA A 142 -3.70 16.84 -8.95
CA ALA A 142 -2.29 16.52 -9.13
C ALA A 142 -1.98 15.05 -8.82
N ALA A 143 -2.58 14.48 -7.77
CA ALA A 143 -2.40 13.06 -7.47
C ALA A 143 -3.05 12.14 -8.50
N ALA A 144 -4.26 12.49 -8.97
CA ALA A 144 -4.90 11.75 -10.07
C ALA A 144 -4.06 11.81 -11.34
N PHE A 145 -3.51 12.98 -11.68
CA PHE A 145 -2.62 13.16 -12.82
C PHE A 145 -1.34 12.32 -12.68
N ASN A 146 -0.76 12.27 -11.48
CA ASN A 146 0.42 11.44 -11.19
C ASN A 146 0.16 9.93 -11.31
N LEU A 147 -1.11 9.48 -11.26
CA LEU A 147 -1.47 8.08 -11.47
C LEU A 147 -1.17 7.61 -12.91
N PHE A 148 -1.25 8.53 -13.88
CA PHE A 148 -1.15 8.21 -15.31
C PHE A 148 0.26 8.45 -15.87
N LYS A 149 1.08 9.22 -15.16
CA LYS A 149 2.43 9.55 -15.63
C LYS A 149 3.44 8.48 -15.23
N LYS A 150 4.46 8.29 -16.06
CA LYS A 150 5.63 7.47 -15.72
C LYS A 150 6.41 8.16 -14.59
N PRO A 151 7.02 7.40 -13.66
CA PRO A 151 7.92 7.96 -12.67
C PRO A 151 8.99 8.85 -13.34
N GLY A 152 9.26 10.02 -12.75
CA GLY A 152 10.25 10.97 -13.28
C GLY A 152 9.80 11.87 -14.45
N LYS A 153 8.57 11.72 -14.96
CA LYS A 153 8.01 12.62 -15.98
C LYS A 153 7.09 13.68 -15.34
N GLU A 154 7.05 14.89 -15.93
CA GLU A 154 6.18 16.00 -15.48
C GLU A 154 4.88 16.10 -16.28
N THR A 155 4.80 15.41 -17.42
CA THR A 155 3.73 15.49 -18.42
C THR A 155 3.18 14.11 -18.77
N LEU A 156 1.96 14.06 -19.29
CA LEU A 156 1.40 12.87 -19.95
C LEU A 156 1.66 12.99 -21.45
N SER A 157 2.53 12.13 -21.98
CA SER A 157 2.91 12.14 -23.39
C SER A 157 2.07 11.18 -24.22
N GLU A 158 1.82 11.56 -25.47
CA GLU A 158 1.16 10.71 -26.45
C GLU A 158 2.09 9.63 -27.03
N ALA A 159 3.37 9.96 -27.21
CA ALA A 159 4.34 9.07 -27.80
C ALA A 159 5.71 9.22 -27.14
N GLU A 160 6.26 8.14 -26.58
CA GLU A 160 7.71 7.98 -26.58
C GLU A 160 8.08 7.37 -27.92
N ALA A 161 8.63 8.19 -28.82
CA ALA A 161 9.25 7.68 -30.03
C ALA A 161 10.35 6.69 -29.62
N LEU A 162 10.11 5.40 -29.80
CA LEU A 162 11.16 4.40 -29.75
C LEU A 162 12.26 4.84 -30.72
N PRO A 163 13.55 4.85 -30.33
CA PRO A 163 14.63 5.17 -31.25
C PRO A 163 14.53 4.24 -32.47
N SER A 164 14.23 4.87 -33.60
CA SER A 164 13.96 4.22 -34.89
C SER A 164 15.18 3.42 -35.33
N SER A 165 15.14 2.09 -35.20
CA SER A 165 16.17 1.22 -35.79
C SER A 165 15.65 0.09 -36.68
N SER A 166 14.34 -0.11 -36.84
CA SER A 166 13.84 -0.89 -37.99
C SER A 166 12.41 -0.53 -38.37
N ALA A 167 12.20 -0.26 -39.66
CA ALA A 167 10.95 0.26 -40.22
C ALA A 167 9.84 -0.80 -40.43
N ALA A 168 9.94 -1.99 -39.84
CA ALA A 168 9.12 -3.14 -40.25
C ALA A 168 8.11 -3.67 -39.21
N THR A 169 8.06 -3.15 -37.98
CA THR A 169 7.13 -3.63 -36.94
C THR A 169 6.49 -2.48 -36.16
N ALA A 170 5.76 -1.61 -36.86
CA ALA A 170 5.16 -0.39 -36.31
C ALA A 170 3.82 -0.57 -35.56
N SER A 171 3.36 -1.80 -35.28
CA SER A 171 2.01 -2.01 -34.70
C SER A 171 1.97 -2.31 -33.20
N ALA A 172 3.10 -2.25 -32.49
CA ALA A 172 3.16 -2.39 -31.04
C ALA A 172 3.61 -1.07 -30.39
N ALA A 173 2.90 0.02 -30.72
CA ALA A 173 3.07 1.27 -30.00
C ALA A 173 2.59 1.09 -28.56
N TYR A 174 3.44 1.46 -27.59
CA TYR A 174 3.03 1.50 -26.19
C TYR A 174 1.74 2.32 -26.04
N PRO A 175 0.76 1.89 -25.22
CA PRO A 175 -0.41 2.70 -24.95
C PRO A 175 0.03 4.05 -24.41
N SER A 176 -0.42 5.14 -25.04
CA SER A 176 -0.11 6.48 -24.55
C SER A 176 -0.63 6.65 -23.12
N GLN A 177 0.05 7.45 -22.31
CA GLN A 177 -0.39 7.73 -20.94
C GLN A 177 -1.79 8.37 -20.94
N ILE A 178 -2.07 9.18 -21.97
CA ILE A 178 -3.38 9.79 -22.23
C ILE A 178 -4.43 8.72 -22.55
N ARG A 179 -4.10 7.72 -23.37
CA ARG A 179 -5.00 6.58 -23.64
C ARG A 179 -5.33 5.81 -22.36
N THR A 180 -4.34 5.61 -21.50
CA THR A 180 -4.52 4.95 -20.20
C THR A 180 -5.41 5.78 -19.27
N MET A 181 -5.22 7.10 -19.26
CA MET A 181 -6.09 8.03 -18.53
C MET A 181 -7.53 7.99 -19.05
N LEU A 182 -7.74 8.07 -20.36
CA LEU A 182 -9.07 8.00 -20.98
C LEU A 182 -9.75 6.66 -20.68
N GLU A 183 -9.01 5.56 -20.80
CA GLU A 183 -9.50 4.24 -20.43
C GLU A 183 -9.92 4.16 -18.96
N TYR A 184 -9.08 4.66 -18.06
CA TYR A 184 -9.38 4.68 -16.63
C TYR A 184 -10.64 5.50 -16.33
N LEU A 185 -10.79 6.65 -17.00
CA LEU A 185 -11.93 7.53 -16.88
C LEU A 185 -13.19 7.02 -17.61
N GLY A 186 -13.09 5.90 -18.34
CA GLY A 186 -14.20 5.31 -19.10
C GLY A 186 -14.48 5.99 -20.43
N PHE A 187 -13.67 6.98 -20.83
CA PHE A 187 -13.84 7.70 -22.08
C PHE A 187 -13.41 6.84 -23.29
N PRO A 188 -13.93 7.15 -24.49
CA PRO A 188 -13.38 6.64 -25.74
C PRO A 188 -11.86 6.87 -25.80
N LYS A 189 -11.12 5.86 -26.22
CA LYS A 189 -9.65 5.79 -26.13
C LYS A 189 -8.97 5.50 -27.48
N GLU A 190 -9.73 5.64 -28.57
CA GLU A 190 -9.20 5.49 -29.93
C GLU A 190 -8.30 6.69 -30.26
N ASP A 191 -7.42 6.54 -31.26
CA ASP A 191 -6.46 7.60 -31.62
C ASP A 191 -7.15 8.93 -31.97
N ASP A 192 -8.29 8.87 -32.65
CA ASP A 192 -9.12 10.04 -32.95
C ASP A 192 -9.62 10.77 -31.69
N ASP A 193 -9.86 10.04 -30.59
CA ASP A 193 -10.34 10.63 -29.33
C ASP A 193 -9.21 11.23 -28.52
N VAL A 194 -8.02 10.60 -28.55
CA VAL A 194 -6.78 11.15 -27.99
C VAL A 194 -6.42 12.45 -28.70
N GLU A 195 -6.46 12.48 -30.03
CA GLU A 195 -6.18 13.67 -30.84
C GLU A 195 -7.18 14.80 -30.56
N LYS A 196 -8.48 14.48 -30.45
CA LYS A 196 -9.51 15.47 -30.07
C LYS A 196 -9.27 16.05 -28.68
N LEU A 197 -8.87 15.21 -27.72
CA LEU A 197 -8.56 15.67 -26.37
C LEU A 197 -7.34 16.60 -26.37
N LEU A 198 -6.25 16.17 -27.00
CA LEU A 198 -5.02 16.96 -27.13
C LEU A 198 -5.33 18.30 -27.79
N LYS A 199 -6.00 18.31 -28.95
CA LYS A 199 -6.39 19.55 -29.63
C LYS A 199 -7.21 20.52 -28.76
N ALA A 200 -7.95 20.01 -27.78
CA ALA A 200 -8.75 20.85 -26.88
C ALA A 200 -7.95 21.34 -25.64
N VAL A 201 -6.94 20.59 -25.21
CA VAL A 201 -6.31 20.72 -23.89
C VAL A 201 -4.86 21.16 -23.98
N ASP A 202 -4.12 20.66 -24.97
CA ASP A 202 -2.74 21.02 -25.30
C ASP A 202 -2.72 22.45 -25.86
N THR A 203 -2.29 23.38 -25.04
CA THR A 203 -2.27 24.82 -25.33
C THR A 203 -0.95 25.29 -25.92
N ASP A 204 0.13 24.55 -25.71
CA ASP A 204 1.46 24.88 -26.22
C ASP A 204 1.85 24.09 -27.49
N GLY A 205 1.07 23.07 -27.85
CA GLY A 205 1.22 22.29 -29.07
C GLY A 205 2.30 21.22 -28.98
N ASP A 206 2.73 20.84 -27.77
CA ASP A 206 3.81 19.88 -27.57
C ASP A 206 3.36 18.41 -27.65
N ARG A 207 2.06 18.16 -27.89
CA ARG A 207 1.39 16.85 -27.90
C ARG A 207 1.54 16.09 -26.58
N GLN A 208 1.71 16.83 -25.49
CA GLN A 208 1.68 16.32 -24.14
C GLN A 208 0.57 17.06 -23.38
N MET A 209 0.25 16.52 -22.21
CA MET A 209 -0.67 17.17 -21.29
C MET A 209 0.09 17.44 -20.02
N SER A 210 0.35 18.71 -19.74
CA SER A 210 0.91 19.17 -18.46
C SER A 210 -0.14 19.11 -17.34
N LEU A 211 0.32 19.20 -16.09
CA LEU A 211 -0.59 19.27 -14.95
C LEU A 211 -1.55 20.48 -15.03
N VAL A 212 -1.06 21.60 -15.56
CA VAL A 212 -1.85 22.82 -15.72
C VAL A 212 -2.97 22.60 -16.73
N GLU A 213 -2.67 21.98 -17.86
CA GLU A 213 -3.65 21.66 -18.91
C GLU A 213 -4.65 20.61 -18.45
N PHE A 214 -4.19 19.60 -17.71
CA PHE A 214 -5.10 18.64 -17.07
C PHE A 214 -6.07 19.33 -16.09
N HIS A 215 -5.59 20.29 -15.28
CA HIS A 215 -6.48 21.07 -14.43
C HIS A 215 -7.50 21.88 -15.24
N GLN A 216 -7.09 22.50 -16.34
CA GLN A 216 -8.01 23.22 -17.22
C GLN A 216 -9.03 22.28 -17.86
N TYR A 217 -8.60 21.10 -18.32
CA TYR A 217 -9.48 20.07 -18.83
C TYR A 217 -10.55 19.68 -17.82
N VAL A 218 -10.14 19.34 -16.59
CA VAL A 218 -11.08 18.99 -15.52
C VAL A 218 -12.00 20.15 -15.17
N ALA A 219 -11.49 21.38 -15.13
CA ALA A 219 -12.31 22.56 -14.88
C ALA A 219 -13.39 22.76 -15.97
N ARG A 220 -13.03 22.63 -17.26
CA ARG A 220 -13.98 22.71 -18.39
C ARG A 220 -15.01 21.59 -18.36
N MET A 221 -14.65 20.42 -17.84
CA MET A 221 -15.56 19.29 -17.63
C MET A 221 -16.51 19.48 -16.43
N GLY A 222 -16.45 20.60 -15.71
CA GLY A 222 -17.29 20.88 -14.53
C GLY A 222 -16.67 20.41 -13.22
N GLY A 223 -15.35 20.23 -13.17
CA GLY A 223 -14.59 19.81 -11.99
C GLY A 223 -14.45 18.29 -11.85
N SER A 224 -13.67 17.86 -10.86
CA SER A 224 -13.37 16.45 -10.58
C SER A 224 -14.63 15.61 -10.34
N LEU A 225 -15.62 16.17 -9.62
CA LEU A 225 -16.89 15.49 -9.34
C LEU A 225 -17.63 15.10 -10.61
N ARG A 226 -17.70 16.01 -11.60
CA ARG A 226 -18.37 15.73 -12.88
C ARG A 226 -17.60 14.72 -13.72
N LEU A 227 -16.27 14.77 -13.68
CA LEU A 227 -15.40 13.78 -14.33
C LEU A 227 -15.68 12.36 -13.80
N PHE A 228 -15.74 12.19 -12.47
CA PHE A 228 -16.08 10.90 -11.86
C PHE A 228 -17.53 10.48 -12.09
N GLU A 229 -18.48 11.42 -12.17
CA GLU A 229 -19.86 11.12 -12.54
C GLU A 229 -19.97 10.56 -13.95
N ILE A 230 -19.25 11.14 -14.92
CA ILE A 230 -19.20 10.65 -16.30
C ILE A 230 -18.56 9.27 -16.36
N ARG A 231 -17.45 9.06 -15.64
CA ARG A 231 -16.80 7.75 -15.51
C ARG A 231 -17.77 6.69 -15.02
N ARG A 232 -18.56 6.98 -13.98
CA ARG A 232 -19.58 6.03 -13.47
C ARG A 232 -20.58 5.63 -14.55
N LYS A 233 -21.17 6.61 -15.23
CA LYS A 233 -22.12 6.37 -16.33
C LYS A 233 -21.53 5.55 -17.47
N GLN A 234 -20.27 5.80 -17.83
CA GLN A 234 -19.59 5.05 -18.88
C GLN A 234 -19.21 3.63 -18.44
N MET A 235 -18.79 3.45 -17.19
CA MET A 235 -18.55 2.14 -16.61
C MET A 235 -19.85 1.32 -16.57
N GLU A 236 -20.97 1.92 -16.14
CA GLU A 236 -22.30 1.30 -16.18
C GLU A 236 -22.69 0.88 -17.61
N ALA A 237 -22.48 1.76 -18.60
CA ALA A 237 -22.78 1.45 -20.00
C ALA A 237 -21.87 0.35 -20.60
N LYS A 238 -20.57 0.38 -20.30
CA LYS A 238 -19.58 -0.58 -20.83
C LYS A 238 -19.72 -1.97 -20.22
N HIS A 239 -20.14 -2.07 -18.96
CA HIS A 239 -20.46 -3.33 -18.30
C HIS A 239 -21.87 -3.85 -18.64
N GLY A 240 -22.53 -3.22 -19.64
CA GLY A 240 -23.89 -3.46 -20.11
C GLY A 240 -24.46 -4.81 -19.72
N HIS A 241 -25.43 -4.80 -18.80
CA HIS A 241 -26.29 -5.93 -18.41
C HIS A 241 -25.59 -7.28 -18.13
N ARG A 242 -24.26 -7.33 -17.98
CA ARG A 242 -23.54 -8.59 -17.81
C ARG A 242 -23.55 -9.10 -16.37
N MET A 243 -24.06 -8.29 -15.45
CA MET A 243 -24.65 -8.75 -14.21
C MET A 243 -26.16 -8.75 -14.44
N GLY A 244 -26.78 -9.92 -14.50
CA GLY A 244 -28.24 -10.08 -14.42
C GLY A 244 -28.79 -9.71 -13.04
N ALA A 245 -28.24 -8.67 -12.41
CA ALA A 245 -28.90 -7.96 -11.34
C ALA A 245 -29.96 -7.11 -12.03
N GLU A 246 -31.21 -7.53 -11.94
CA GLU A 246 -32.36 -6.66 -12.15
C GLU A 246 -32.03 -5.31 -11.51
N SER A 247 -32.32 -4.20 -12.18
CA SER A 247 -31.97 -2.88 -11.66
C SER A 247 -32.56 -2.71 -10.25
N GLU A 248 -31.74 -2.92 -9.23
CA GLU A 248 -32.12 -2.65 -7.85
C GLU A 248 -32.63 -1.21 -7.84
N ASP A 249 -33.87 -1.04 -7.36
CA ASP A 249 -34.45 0.28 -7.17
C ASP A 249 -33.43 1.15 -6.42
N PRO A 250 -33.01 2.31 -6.97
CA PRO A 250 -32.03 3.17 -6.31
C PRO A 250 -32.42 3.52 -4.87
N GLU A 251 -33.72 3.59 -4.57
CA GLU A 251 -34.20 3.76 -3.19
C GLU A 251 -33.98 2.52 -2.33
N GLN A 252 -34.14 1.31 -2.87
CA GLN A 252 -33.81 0.08 -2.15
C GLN A 252 -32.31 -0.02 -1.86
N LEU A 253 -31.44 0.32 -2.81
CA LEU A 253 -29.99 0.38 -2.59
C LEU A 253 -29.65 1.40 -1.51
N ARG A 254 -30.29 2.58 -1.54
CA ARG A 254 -30.12 3.61 -0.49
C ARG A 254 -30.57 3.09 0.88
N LEU A 255 -31.71 2.43 0.97
CA LEU A 255 -32.20 1.82 2.21
C LEU A 255 -31.23 0.76 2.72
N ASN A 256 -30.69 -0.09 1.84
CA ASN A 256 -29.69 -1.10 2.18
C ASN A 256 -28.37 -0.46 2.69
N LEU A 257 -27.94 0.64 2.08
CA LEU A 257 -26.76 1.41 2.52
C LEU A 257 -27.00 2.04 3.90
N LEU A 258 -28.16 2.67 4.12
CA LEU A 258 -28.55 3.20 5.43
C LEU A 258 -28.61 2.09 6.48
N GLU A 259 -29.11 0.92 6.10
CA GLU A 259 -29.14 -0.27 6.93
C GLU A 259 -27.72 -0.80 7.22
N ALA A 260 -26.75 -0.65 6.33
CA ALA A 260 -25.34 -0.92 6.62
C ALA A 260 -24.65 0.18 7.46
N GLY A 261 -25.38 1.26 7.83
CA GLY A 261 -24.84 2.42 8.55
C GLY A 261 -24.10 3.42 7.65
N ILE A 262 -24.26 3.31 6.33
CA ILE A 262 -23.72 4.23 5.33
C ILE A 262 -24.76 5.31 5.07
N ARG A 263 -24.58 6.45 5.74
CA ARG A 263 -25.44 7.63 5.62
C ARG A 263 -25.12 8.42 4.35
N ASP A 264 -26.07 9.21 3.88
CA ASP A 264 -25.90 10.02 2.66
C ASP A 264 -24.73 11.04 2.77
N ASP A 265 -24.44 11.54 3.97
CA ASP A 265 -23.30 12.42 4.23
C ASP A 265 -21.95 11.69 4.12
N ALA A 266 -21.91 10.40 4.44
CA ALA A 266 -20.74 9.55 4.20
C ALA A 266 -20.58 9.25 2.70
N GLN A 267 -21.68 9.03 1.97
CA GLN A 267 -21.71 8.76 0.53
C GLN A 267 -21.21 9.93 -0.32
N ALA A 268 -21.42 11.17 0.11
CA ALA A 268 -20.86 12.35 -0.57
C ALA A 268 -19.31 12.31 -0.64
N SER A 269 -18.68 11.59 0.29
CA SER A 269 -17.24 11.35 0.30
C SER A 269 -16.86 9.96 -0.23
N ASP A 270 -17.72 8.96 -0.09
CA ASP A 270 -17.53 7.60 -0.59
C ASP A 270 -17.97 7.55 -2.06
N ALA A 271 -17.09 7.99 -2.96
CA ALA A 271 -17.25 7.83 -4.41
C ALA A 271 -17.06 6.36 -4.85
N ALA A 272 -17.48 5.40 -4.02
CA ALA A 272 -17.45 4.00 -4.37
C ALA A 272 -18.33 3.80 -5.61
N SER A 273 -17.73 3.22 -6.65
CA SER A 273 -18.47 2.69 -7.79
C SER A 273 -19.53 1.73 -7.25
N GLY A 274 -20.78 1.84 -7.71
CA GLY A 274 -21.90 1.04 -7.22
C GLY A 274 -21.69 -0.49 -7.31
N CYS A 275 -20.59 -0.96 -7.90
CA CYS A 275 -20.17 -2.36 -7.91
C CYS A 275 -19.69 -2.89 -6.54
N ASP A 276 -19.23 -2.04 -5.63
CA ASP A 276 -18.60 -2.50 -4.37
C ASP A 276 -19.62 -2.90 -3.29
N PHE A 277 -20.88 -2.47 -3.47
CA PHE A 277 -21.95 -2.74 -2.54
C PHE A 277 -23.02 -3.58 -3.23
N ALA A 278 -22.90 -4.91 -3.06
CA ALA A 278 -23.95 -5.86 -3.41
C ALA A 278 -24.64 -6.29 -2.09
N PRO A 279 -25.65 -5.54 -1.63
CA PRO A 279 -26.32 -5.80 -0.35
C PRO A 279 -26.99 -7.18 -0.33
N ASP A 280 -27.43 -7.67 -1.49
CA ASP A 280 -28.01 -8.99 -1.65
C ASP A 280 -27.03 -10.13 -1.33
N LEU A 281 -25.72 -9.86 -1.35
CA LEU A 281 -24.70 -10.83 -0.94
C LEU A 281 -24.47 -10.84 0.58
N TRP A 282 -25.00 -9.87 1.32
CA TRP A 282 -24.75 -9.77 2.75
C TRP A 282 -25.70 -10.68 3.50
N GLN A 283 -25.12 -11.63 4.24
CA GLN A 283 -25.90 -12.35 5.23
C GLN A 283 -26.37 -11.37 6.31
N PRO A 284 -27.56 -11.56 6.91
CA PRO A 284 -28.10 -10.65 7.92
C PRO A 284 -27.11 -10.33 9.07
N LEU A 285 -26.32 -11.33 9.46
CA LEU A 285 -25.27 -11.17 10.47
C LEU A 285 -24.20 -10.14 10.05
N GLN A 286 -23.77 -10.17 8.78
CA GLN A 286 -22.73 -9.29 8.26
C GLN A 286 -23.21 -7.84 8.23
N GLY A 287 -24.46 -7.58 7.85
CA GLY A 287 -25.02 -6.23 7.85
C GLY A 287 -25.06 -5.58 9.24
N VAL A 288 -25.52 -6.34 10.23
CA VAL A 288 -25.55 -5.88 11.64
C VAL A 288 -24.12 -5.61 12.14
N LEU A 289 -23.19 -6.49 11.82
CA LEU A 289 -21.79 -6.37 12.21
C LEU A 289 -21.13 -5.13 11.59
N VAL A 290 -21.24 -4.97 10.27
CA VAL A 290 -20.62 -3.84 9.55
C VAL A 290 -21.20 -2.53 10.07
N ARG A 291 -22.53 -2.45 10.29
CA ARG A 291 -23.16 -1.27 10.91
C ARG A 291 -22.55 -0.95 12.27
N HIS A 292 -22.41 -1.96 13.13
CA HIS A 292 -21.83 -1.80 14.47
C HIS A 292 -20.40 -1.25 14.39
N ILE A 293 -19.54 -1.87 13.57
CA ILE A 293 -18.14 -1.47 13.45
C ILE A 293 -17.99 -0.10 12.79
N ARG A 294 -18.79 0.22 11.76
CA ARG A 294 -18.78 1.56 11.15
C ARG A 294 -19.19 2.64 12.15
N ALA A 295 -20.22 2.39 12.97
CA ALA A 295 -20.63 3.33 14.00
C ALA A 295 -19.51 3.59 15.04
N MET A 296 -18.73 2.56 15.38
CA MET A 296 -17.56 2.70 16.25
C MET A 296 -16.42 3.43 15.55
N ALA A 297 -16.05 3.00 14.34
CA ALA A 297 -15.00 3.59 13.53
C ALA A 297 -15.23 5.08 13.28
N LYS A 298 -16.48 5.51 13.08
CA LYS A 298 -16.83 6.93 12.96
C LYS A 298 -16.50 7.72 14.22
N ARG A 299 -16.96 7.29 15.40
CA ARG A 299 -16.67 7.98 16.66
C ARG A 299 -15.17 8.06 16.91
N ASN A 300 -14.50 6.95 16.68
CA ASN A 300 -13.05 6.82 16.76
C ASN A 300 -12.31 7.80 15.84
N HIS A 301 -12.76 7.90 14.58
CA HIS A 301 -12.23 8.87 13.62
C HIS A 301 -12.43 10.31 14.10
N ASP A 302 -13.65 10.67 14.51
CA ASP A 302 -14.00 12.01 15.00
C ASP A 302 -13.12 12.40 16.22
N ASP A 303 -12.83 11.45 17.12
CA ASP A 303 -11.98 11.64 18.30
C ASP A 303 -10.48 11.70 18.00
N ALA A 304 -10.04 11.04 16.92
CA ALA A 304 -8.63 10.91 16.54
C ALA A 304 -8.18 12.03 15.59
N LEU A 305 -9.05 12.49 14.69
CA LEU A 305 -8.71 13.42 13.61
C LEU A 305 -8.11 14.75 14.13
N PRO A 306 -8.66 15.44 15.15
CA PRO A 306 -8.06 16.68 15.65
C PRO A 306 -6.67 16.47 16.25
N LYS A 307 -6.42 15.29 16.85
CA LYS A 307 -5.12 14.92 17.42
C LYS A 307 -4.11 14.66 16.28
N LEU A 308 -4.56 14.03 15.20
CA LEU A 308 -3.75 13.78 14.01
C LEU A 308 -3.38 15.09 13.30
N GLN A 309 -4.34 16.02 13.11
CA GLN A 309 -4.09 17.35 12.53
C GLN A 309 -3.03 18.12 13.34
N ARG A 310 -3.16 18.17 14.68
CA ARG A 310 -2.11 18.75 15.54
C ARG A 310 -0.78 18.01 15.45
N ARG A 311 -0.84 16.69 15.27
CA ARG A 311 0.24 15.77 14.90
C ARG A 311 1.07 16.35 13.75
N ILE A 312 0.41 16.45 12.62
CA ILE A 312 0.97 16.87 11.33
C ILE A 312 1.51 18.28 11.41
N ALA A 313 0.79 19.22 12.02
CA ALA A 313 1.25 20.60 12.20
C ALA A 313 2.59 20.71 12.98
N LYS A 314 2.96 19.70 13.77
CA LYS A 314 4.23 19.66 14.51
C LYS A 314 5.38 19.00 13.76
N LEU A 315 5.11 18.23 12.71
CA LEU A 315 6.14 17.48 11.97
C LEU A 315 6.98 18.37 11.04
N GLY A 316 6.59 19.63 10.85
CA GLY A 316 7.34 20.63 10.10
C GLY A 316 6.44 21.49 9.24
N SER A 317 6.95 22.63 8.78
CA SER A 317 6.25 23.52 7.83
C SER A 317 6.07 22.91 6.45
N ASP A 318 6.85 21.88 6.13
CA ASP A 318 6.86 21.25 4.81
C ASP A 318 5.69 20.29 4.61
N ILE A 319 5.09 19.78 5.69
CA ILE A 319 3.91 18.92 5.64
C ILE A 319 2.67 19.78 5.81
N LYS A 320 1.89 19.92 4.75
CA LYS A 320 0.67 20.71 4.71
C LYS A 320 -0.52 19.88 5.16
N GLU A 321 -1.59 20.55 5.57
CA GLU A 321 -2.86 19.89 5.86
C GLU A 321 -3.40 19.12 4.63
N THR A 322 -3.12 19.59 3.42
CA THR A 322 -3.45 18.87 2.18
C THR A 322 -2.80 17.49 2.13
N ASP A 323 -1.56 17.34 2.61
CA ASP A 323 -0.85 16.06 2.57
C ASP A 323 -1.49 15.03 3.52
N LEU A 324 -2.03 15.50 4.65
CA LEU A 324 -2.83 14.67 5.55
C LEU A 324 -4.08 14.13 4.82
N TRP A 325 -4.84 15.02 4.17
CA TRP A 325 -6.06 14.60 3.47
C TRP A 325 -5.76 13.68 2.28
N MET A 326 -4.67 13.92 1.56
CA MET A 326 -4.21 13.03 0.49
C MET A 326 -3.80 11.66 1.03
N THR A 327 -3.11 11.61 2.17
CA THR A 327 -2.75 10.35 2.83
C THR A 327 -3.98 9.58 3.28
N LEU A 328 -4.96 10.26 3.88
CA LEU A 328 -6.22 9.63 4.29
C LEU A 328 -7.03 9.13 3.10
N ALA A 329 -7.08 9.90 2.00
CA ALA A 329 -7.74 9.48 0.77
C ALA A 329 -7.03 8.27 0.13
N TRP A 330 -5.70 8.25 0.11
CA TRP A 330 -4.93 7.11 -0.36
C TRP A 330 -5.24 5.83 0.42
N ILE A 331 -5.17 5.90 1.76
CA ILE A 331 -5.50 4.78 2.65
C ILE A 331 -6.94 4.30 2.40
N ARG A 332 -7.87 5.26 2.30
CA ARG A 332 -9.29 4.97 2.16
C ARG A 332 -9.60 4.34 0.81
N GLU A 333 -9.11 4.88 -0.30
CA GLU A 333 -9.57 4.48 -1.64
C GLU A 333 -8.62 3.51 -2.35
N MET A 334 -7.32 3.76 -2.25
CA MET A 334 -6.34 3.22 -3.21
C MET A 334 -5.48 2.11 -2.64
N ALA A 335 -5.13 2.20 -1.35
CA ALA A 335 -4.16 1.31 -0.75
C ALA A 335 -4.65 -0.15 -0.82
N PRO A 336 -3.86 -1.10 -1.39
CA PRO A 336 -4.34 -2.45 -1.65
C PRO A 336 -4.72 -3.21 -0.38
N ILE A 337 -5.83 -3.93 -0.47
CA ILE A 337 -6.27 -4.88 0.56
C ILE A 337 -5.70 -6.23 0.16
N ILE A 338 -4.80 -6.79 0.96
CA ILE A 338 -4.11 -8.03 0.58
C ILE A 338 -4.27 -9.14 1.63
N VAL A 339 -4.06 -10.38 1.21
CA VAL A 339 -3.95 -11.55 2.08
C VAL A 339 -2.63 -12.24 1.76
N HIS A 340 -1.71 -12.26 2.72
CA HIS A 340 -0.45 -13.00 2.57
C HIS A 340 -0.72 -14.50 2.56
N ILE A 341 -0.09 -15.20 1.62
CA ILE A 341 -0.23 -16.63 1.41
C ILE A 341 1.11 -17.27 1.09
N ASP A 342 1.30 -18.49 1.57
CA ASP A 342 2.36 -19.38 1.11
C ASP A 342 1.85 -20.08 -0.16
N LEU A 343 2.30 -19.63 -1.33
CA LEU A 343 1.82 -20.14 -2.62
C LEU A 343 2.07 -21.65 -2.76
N GLN A 344 3.20 -22.18 -2.28
CA GLN A 344 3.50 -23.60 -2.40
C GLN A 344 2.50 -24.45 -1.61
N LYS A 345 2.13 -24.00 -0.40
CA LYS A 345 1.10 -24.68 0.41
C LYS A 345 -0.31 -24.48 -0.14
N MET A 346 -0.58 -23.33 -0.74
CA MET A 346 -1.94 -22.91 -1.10
C MET A 346 -2.35 -23.27 -2.53
N LEU A 347 -1.40 -23.43 -3.45
CA LEU A 347 -1.69 -23.59 -4.88
C LEU A 347 -2.68 -24.71 -5.19
N ARG A 348 -2.50 -25.89 -4.59
CA ARG A 348 -3.41 -27.04 -4.77
C ARG A 348 -4.86 -26.74 -4.36
N PHE A 349 -5.04 -25.88 -3.36
CA PHE A 349 -6.37 -25.50 -2.89
C PHE A 349 -6.96 -24.41 -3.76
N LEU A 350 -6.16 -23.44 -4.20
CA LEU A 350 -6.59 -22.40 -5.14
C LEU A 350 -7.01 -22.98 -6.50
N GLU A 351 -6.45 -24.13 -6.90
CA GLU A 351 -6.86 -24.83 -8.12
C GLU A 351 -8.25 -25.48 -7.98
N SER A 352 -8.52 -26.12 -6.84
CA SER A 352 -9.75 -26.91 -6.64
C SER A 352 -10.89 -26.16 -5.98
N ASP A 353 -10.57 -25.15 -5.17
CA ASP A 353 -11.54 -24.43 -4.35
C ASP A 353 -11.92 -23.12 -5.04
N THR A 354 -13.20 -22.83 -5.01
CA THR A 354 -13.74 -21.59 -5.56
C THR A 354 -13.67 -20.44 -4.56
N HIS A 355 -13.38 -20.72 -3.28
CA HIS A 355 -13.42 -19.75 -2.21
C HIS A 355 -12.16 -19.81 -1.34
N TYR A 356 -11.71 -18.64 -0.88
CA TYR A 356 -10.73 -18.54 0.18
C TYR A 356 -11.40 -18.80 1.54
N ARG A 357 -10.87 -19.75 2.32
CA ARG A 357 -11.45 -20.22 3.59
C ARG A 357 -10.63 -19.77 4.80
N ASN A 358 -11.28 -19.56 5.93
CA ASN A 358 -10.61 -19.23 7.18
C ASN A 358 -10.23 -20.47 8.02
N GLN A 359 -9.57 -20.23 9.14
CA GLN A 359 -9.12 -21.28 10.07
C GLN A 359 -10.27 -22.08 10.68
N PHE A 360 -11.45 -21.50 10.87
CA PHE A 360 -12.61 -22.23 11.43
C PHE A 360 -13.21 -23.23 10.43
N GLU A 361 -13.00 -23.01 9.14
CA GLU A 361 -13.45 -23.90 8.07
C GLU A 361 -12.42 -25.01 7.79
N THR A 362 -11.13 -24.69 7.86
CA THR A 362 -10.06 -25.61 7.45
C THR A 362 -9.35 -26.30 8.62
N ALA A 363 -9.49 -25.79 9.85
CA ALA A 363 -8.68 -26.16 11.01
C ALA A 363 -7.15 -25.98 10.79
N THR A 364 -6.75 -25.15 9.82
CA THR A 364 -5.35 -24.84 9.49
C THR A 364 -5.10 -23.33 9.47
N SER A 365 -3.86 -22.90 9.69
CA SER A 365 -3.46 -21.49 9.75
C SER A 365 -1.94 -21.38 9.71
N GLY A 366 -1.42 -20.28 9.16
CA GLY A 366 -0.01 -19.89 9.33
C GLY A 366 0.28 -19.21 10.68
N GLY A 367 -0.75 -18.93 11.47
CA GLY A 367 -0.66 -18.29 12.79
C GLY A 367 -1.10 -19.19 13.94
N LEU A 368 -1.75 -18.58 14.94
CA LEU A 368 -2.16 -19.29 16.16
C LEU A 368 -3.34 -20.26 15.92
N LEU A 369 -3.05 -21.56 16.01
CA LEU A 369 -4.02 -22.66 15.78
C LEU A 369 -4.98 -22.95 16.94
N LYS A 370 -5.24 -21.99 17.85
CA LYS A 370 -6.12 -22.21 19.02
C LYS A 370 -7.50 -21.54 18.82
N PRO A 371 -8.56 -22.28 18.46
CA PRO A 371 -9.88 -21.71 18.16
C PRO A 371 -10.44 -20.84 19.29
N ALA A 372 -10.32 -21.29 20.54
CA ALA A 372 -10.81 -20.53 21.70
C ALA A 372 -10.14 -19.15 21.87
N VAL A 373 -8.86 -19.04 21.49
CA VAL A 373 -8.15 -17.75 21.54
C VAL A 373 -8.64 -16.85 20.42
N ARG A 374 -8.84 -17.40 19.22
CA ARG A 374 -9.37 -16.66 18.07
C ARG A 374 -10.82 -16.21 18.29
N GLU A 375 -11.65 -17.05 18.89
CA GLU A 375 -13.01 -16.72 19.31
C GLU A 375 -13.04 -15.56 20.31
N LYS A 376 -12.13 -15.58 21.28
CA LYS A 376 -12.00 -14.47 22.21
C LYS A 376 -11.62 -13.18 21.48
N TRP A 377 -10.66 -13.23 20.55
CA TRP A 377 -10.27 -12.06 19.75
C TRP A 377 -11.43 -11.51 18.92
N GLU A 378 -12.16 -12.39 18.24
CA GLU A 378 -13.35 -11.97 17.50
C GLU A 378 -14.43 -11.41 18.41
N ARG A 379 -14.64 -11.96 19.61
CA ARG A 379 -15.57 -11.40 20.59
C ARG A 379 -15.14 -10.00 21.03
N ASP A 380 -13.85 -9.80 21.29
CA ASP A 380 -13.29 -8.53 21.74
C ASP A 380 -13.35 -7.45 20.63
N LEU A 381 -13.18 -7.82 19.36
CA LEU A 381 -13.23 -6.91 18.20
C LEU A 381 -14.66 -6.63 17.72
N PHE A 382 -15.52 -7.64 17.75
CA PHE A 382 -16.83 -7.63 17.14
C PHE A 382 -17.96 -7.77 18.16
N GLY A 383 -17.72 -7.47 19.43
CA GLY A 383 -18.77 -7.48 20.46
C GLY A 383 -19.54 -8.80 20.58
N GLY A 384 -18.94 -9.93 20.21
CA GLY A 384 -19.57 -11.26 20.26
C GLY A 384 -20.56 -11.59 19.15
N TYR A 385 -20.69 -10.78 18.08
CA TYR A 385 -21.58 -11.10 16.95
C TYR A 385 -21.28 -12.47 16.31
N TYR A 386 -20.02 -12.92 16.34
CA TYR A 386 -19.61 -14.22 15.80
C TYR A 386 -19.77 -15.41 16.76
N ASP A 387 -20.19 -15.23 18.02
CA ASP A 387 -20.22 -16.32 19.02
C ASP A 387 -21.07 -17.53 18.60
N LYS A 388 -22.06 -17.33 17.73
CA LYS A 388 -22.94 -18.38 17.18
C LYS A 388 -22.77 -18.60 15.68
N ALA A 389 -21.81 -17.92 15.06
CA ALA A 389 -21.61 -18.00 13.62
C ALA A 389 -20.87 -19.29 13.23
N GLN A 390 -21.30 -19.90 12.13
CA GLN A 390 -20.52 -20.99 11.52
C GLN A 390 -19.22 -20.44 10.94
N GLY A 391 -18.17 -21.27 10.85
CA GLY A 391 -16.86 -20.88 10.33
C GLY A 391 -16.93 -20.09 9.02
N PHE A 392 -17.74 -20.54 8.07
CA PHE A 392 -17.96 -19.86 6.79
C PHE A 392 -18.46 -18.42 6.91
N HIS A 393 -19.30 -18.12 7.92
CA HIS A 393 -19.84 -16.78 8.14
C HIS A 393 -18.90 -15.87 8.94
N ARG A 394 -17.81 -16.42 9.51
CA ARG A 394 -16.83 -15.65 10.27
C ARG A 394 -15.89 -14.89 9.34
N CYS A 395 -15.22 -13.90 9.91
CA CYS A 395 -14.32 -13.05 9.14
C CYS A 395 -13.09 -13.80 8.61
N LYS A 396 -12.57 -13.32 7.46
CA LYS A 396 -11.32 -13.76 6.84
C LYS A 396 -10.30 -12.65 7.04
N TYR A 397 -9.09 -13.01 7.41
CA TYR A 397 -8.11 -12.01 7.82
C TYR A 397 -7.14 -11.64 6.69
N GLY A 398 -6.82 -10.34 6.59
CA GLY A 398 -5.88 -9.78 5.62
C GLY A 398 -5.05 -8.65 6.23
N VAL A 399 -4.38 -7.85 5.40
CA VAL A 399 -3.61 -6.67 5.85
C VAL A 399 -3.59 -5.53 4.82
N LEU A 400 -3.57 -4.27 5.27
CA LEU A 400 -3.49 -3.11 4.37
C LEU A 400 -2.08 -2.96 3.87
N ASN A 401 -1.90 -2.99 2.56
CA ASN A 401 -0.65 -2.57 1.98
C ASN A 401 -0.63 -1.04 1.84
N ALA A 402 -0.59 -0.33 2.97
CA ALA A 402 -0.68 1.13 3.01
C ALA A 402 0.47 1.81 2.24
N MET A 403 1.62 1.14 2.18
CA MET A 403 2.80 1.60 1.46
C MET A 403 2.82 1.15 0.00
N ASN A 404 1.90 0.27 -0.40
CA ASN A 404 1.89 -0.40 -1.71
C ASN A 404 3.27 -0.99 -2.07
N ASP A 405 3.93 -1.61 -1.08
CA ASP A 405 5.18 -2.33 -1.30
C ASP A 405 4.88 -3.58 -2.14
N HIS A 406 5.65 -3.81 -3.19
CA HIS A 406 5.48 -4.95 -4.09
C HIS A 406 5.69 -6.31 -3.40
N ARG A 407 6.30 -6.33 -2.21
CA ARG A 407 6.46 -7.51 -1.34
C ARG A 407 5.31 -7.66 -0.33
N GLY A 408 4.32 -6.77 -0.39
CA GLY A 408 3.23 -6.72 0.58
C GLY A 408 3.68 -6.12 1.91
N VAL A 409 3.07 -6.56 3.01
CA VAL A 409 3.40 -6.06 4.35
C VAL A 409 4.44 -6.97 4.98
N ILE A 410 5.69 -6.52 5.06
CA ILE A 410 6.85 -7.31 5.54
C ILE A 410 6.59 -8.00 6.89
N ARG A 411 5.86 -7.35 7.79
CA ARG A 411 5.52 -7.88 9.11
C ARG A 411 4.50 -9.03 9.08
N CYS A 412 3.87 -9.29 7.93
CA CYS A 412 2.95 -10.40 7.68
C CYS A 412 3.62 -11.56 6.91
N VAL A 413 4.94 -11.51 6.66
CA VAL A 413 5.67 -12.55 5.92
C VAL A 413 5.57 -13.95 6.53
N GLN A 414 5.31 -14.04 7.84
CA GLN A 414 5.03 -15.31 8.53
C GLN A 414 3.84 -16.09 7.95
N TYR A 415 2.93 -15.42 7.25
CA TYR A 415 1.79 -16.04 6.57
C TYR A 415 2.11 -16.43 5.11
N GLY A 416 3.24 -15.96 4.58
CA GLY A 416 3.73 -16.24 3.24
C GLY A 416 4.47 -15.05 2.61
N ASP A 417 5.33 -15.37 1.65
CA ASP A 417 6.11 -14.42 0.84
C ASP A 417 5.34 -13.84 -0.35
N SER A 418 4.16 -14.39 -0.64
CA SER A 418 3.27 -14.01 -1.72
C SER A 418 1.96 -13.47 -1.14
N TYR A 419 1.16 -12.79 -1.95
CA TYR A 419 -0.15 -12.30 -1.49
C TYR A 419 -1.20 -12.24 -2.62
N LEU A 420 -2.46 -12.32 -2.22
CA LEU A 420 -3.62 -12.06 -3.08
C LEU A 420 -4.07 -10.62 -2.88
N VAL A 421 -4.36 -9.89 -3.96
CA VAL A 421 -4.98 -8.56 -3.91
C VAL A 421 -6.49 -8.71 -4.01
N LEU A 422 -7.20 -8.29 -2.98
CA LEU A 422 -8.66 -8.36 -2.94
C LEU A 422 -9.26 -7.16 -3.67
N ARG A 423 -10.24 -7.44 -4.54
CA ARG A 423 -11.00 -6.43 -5.30
C ARG A 423 -12.42 -6.35 -4.79
N ASP A 424 -12.99 -5.14 -4.81
CA ASP A 424 -14.40 -4.89 -4.51
C ASP A 424 -14.85 -5.42 -3.12
N VAL A 425 -13.91 -5.44 -2.16
CA VAL A 425 -14.16 -5.89 -0.78
C VAL A 425 -14.19 -4.75 0.23
N ARG A 426 -13.78 -3.55 -0.16
CA ARG A 426 -13.46 -2.46 0.78
C ARG A 426 -14.63 -2.06 1.67
N LEU A 427 -15.85 -1.99 1.11
CA LEU A 427 -17.07 -1.67 1.88
C LEU A 427 -17.48 -2.78 2.87
N ARG A 428 -16.97 -4.00 2.69
CA ARG A 428 -17.17 -5.16 3.56
C ARG A 428 -16.05 -5.32 4.59
N CYS A 429 -14.94 -4.60 4.44
CA CYS A 429 -13.79 -4.75 5.31
C CYS A 429 -13.90 -3.85 6.54
N THR A 430 -13.34 -4.35 7.65
CA THR A 430 -13.06 -3.54 8.84
C THR A 430 -11.57 -3.59 9.16
N PHE A 431 -11.06 -2.49 9.72
CA PHE A 431 -9.64 -2.21 9.77
C PHE A 431 -9.18 -1.85 11.17
N SER A 432 -8.15 -2.53 11.67
CA SER A 432 -7.44 -2.15 12.89
C SER A 432 -6.12 -1.44 12.56
N PRO A 433 -5.68 -0.48 13.39
CA PRO A 433 -4.42 0.23 13.16
C PRO A 433 -3.18 -0.65 13.42
N GLU A 434 -3.35 -1.73 14.18
CA GLU A 434 -2.30 -2.66 14.60
C GLU A 434 -2.81 -4.11 14.51
N ASP A 435 -1.98 -5.04 14.97
CA ASP A 435 -2.32 -6.46 15.12
C ASP A 435 -3.63 -6.62 15.90
N SER A 436 -4.59 -7.27 15.26
CA SER A 436 -5.95 -7.43 15.76
C SER A 436 -6.03 -8.33 17.00
N ALA A 437 -5.03 -9.20 17.24
CA ALA A 437 -5.02 -10.18 18.32
C ALA A 437 -5.07 -9.60 19.73
N ASN A 438 -4.63 -8.35 19.92
CA ASN A 438 -4.56 -7.71 21.24
C ASN A 438 -5.41 -6.44 21.36
N LEU A 439 -6.24 -6.18 20.36
CA LEU A 439 -7.09 -5.00 20.32
C LEU A 439 -8.50 -5.33 20.85
N LYS A 440 -8.97 -4.48 21.77
CA LYS A 440 -10.39 -4.42 22.12
C LYS A 440 -11.10 -3.52 21.12
N ALA A 441 -12.37 -3.78 20.83
CA ALA A 441 -13.18 -2.96 19.93
C ALA A 441 -13.15 -1.46 20.32
N GLU A 442 -13.16 -1.17 21.63
CA GLU A 442 -13.07 0.19 22.19
C GLU A 442 -11.72 0.89 21.96
N ARG A 443 -10.67 0.13 21.63
CA ARG A 443 -9.30 0.60 21.38
C ARG A 443 -8.95 0.71 19.90
N THR A 444 -9.69 0.04 19.02
CA THR A 444 -9.92 0.57 17.66
C THR A 444 -10.41 2.01 17.83
N PRO A 445 -9.92 2.99 17.05
CA PRO A 445 -9.14 4.10 17.61
C PRO A 445 -9.93 5.22 18.32
N GLY A 446 -10.13 5.15 19.64
CA GLY A 446 -10.54 6.30 20.48
C GLY A 446 -9.42 6.90 21.36
N LYS A 447 -8.32 6.19 21.56
CA LYS A 447 -7.26 6.59 22.51
C LYS A 447 -5.88 6.69 21.85
N GLY A 448 -5.67 7.82 21.19
CA GLY A 448 -4.36 8.45 20.99
C GLY A 448 -3.23 7.54 20.51
N PHE A 449 -3.16 7.23 19.22
CA PHE A 449 -1.98 6.60 18.67
C PHE A 449 -1.70 7.00 17.22
N TRP A 450 -0.52 7.58 17.03
CA TRP A 450 0.31 7.57 15.82
C TRP A 450 1.80 7.68 16.26
N GLY A 451 2.10 7.35 17.52
CA GLY A 451 3.41 7.59 18.16
C GLY A 451 4.21 6.30 18.23
N GLY A 452 4.59 5.77 17.07
CA GLY A 452 5.39 4.55 16.97
C GLY A 452 5.16 3.89 15.62
N ALA A 453 6.13 3.98 14.72
CA ALA A 453 6.14 3.30 13.43
C ALA A 453 6.33 1.78 13.60
N ARG A 454 5.40 1.13 14.31
CA ARG A 454 5.35 -0.33 14.52
C ARG A 454 3.88 -0.76 14.59
N GLY A 455 3.25 -1.02 13.45
CA GLY A 455 1.88 -1.56 13.44
C GLY A 455 1.45 -2.07 12.07
N CYS A 456 1.31 -3.40 11.95
CA CYS A 456 0.56 -4.04 10.87
C CYS A 456 -0.90 -3.64 10.97
N SER A 457 -1.50 -3.11 9.92
CA SER A 457 -2.95 -2.93 9.87
C SER A 457 -3.58 -4.23 9.38
N GLU A 458 -3.98 -5.12 10.29
CA GLU A 458 -4.72 -6.33 9.93
C GLU A 458 -6.20 -6.00 9.62
N TRP A 459 -6.77 -6.77 8.69
CA TRP A 459 -8.12 -6.62 8.18
C TRP A 459 -8.96 -7.86 8.44
N GLN A 460 -10.28 -7.69 8.31
CA GLN A 460 -11.27 -8.75 8.38
C GLN A 460 -12.35 -8.54 7.29
N VAL A 461 -12.56 -9.55 6.41
CA VAL A 461 -13.62 -9.66 5.38
C VAL A 461 -14.75 -10.56 5.86
#